data_AF-A0A2T7FXB6-F1
#
_entry.id   AF-A0A2T7FXB6-F1
#
_cell.length_a   1.000
_cell.length_b   1.000
_cell.length_c   1.000
_cell.angle_alpha   90.00
_cell.angle_beta   90.00
_cell.angle_gamma   90.00
#
_symmetry.space_group_name_H-M   'P 1'
#
loop_
_entity.id
_entity.type
_entity.pdbx_description
1 polymer ?
#
loop_
_entity_poly.entity_id
_entity_poly.type
_entity_poly.pdbx_seq_one_letter_code
_entity_poly.pdbx_strand_id
1 'polypeptide(L)'
;MGQVIFTLVLFFFLTASGDMFHEMLVQTASTFKDKKRAIQISHDIERKLSRYFLTITAINAGLGVAVGLARWGLGMPSPLLFGVLAFAFNYIPFLGAIAGVLLAFIIAVISFDTVSSALVVTGVYLGLTTIEGQLVTPYAVGRSLKLNPVLVFFAVAFWGWAWSVIGMFIAVPALIVLRVFSEKIPALEGLGIFLFGNEAAPEQRAPKEERAAEQAET
;
A
#
# COMPACT_ATOMS: atom_id res chain seq x y z
N MET A 1 25.05 3.17 3.40
CA MET A 1 25.84 2.30 2.50
C MET A 1 25.70 0.83 2.86
N GLY A 2 26.11 0.37 4.06
CA GLY A 2 26.05 -1.06 4.43
C GLY A 2 24.66 -1.72 4.37
N GLN A 3 23.61 -1.00 4.79
CA GLN A 3 22.23 -1.50 4.73
C GLN A 3 21.74 -1.74 3.29
N VAL A 4 22.13 -0.86 2.34
CA VAL A 4 21.77 -1.00 0.92
C VAL A 4 22.47 -2.22 0.31
N ILE A 5 23.76 -2.43 0.63
CA ILE A 5 24.52 -3.59 0.15
C ILE A 5 23.90 -4.88 0.69
N PHE A 6 23.55 -4.92 1.98
CA PHE A 6 22.87 -6.07 2.58
C PHE A 6 21.54 -6.37 1.88
N THR A 7 20.71 -5.36 1.64
CA THR A 7 19.43 -5.52 0.91
C THR A 7 19.63 -6.09 -0.50
N LEU A 8 20.62 -5.61 -1.25
CA LEU A 8 20.91 -6.13 -2.60
C LEU A 8 21.35 -7.59 -2.59
N VAL A 9 22.19 -7.97 -1.62
CA VAL A 9 22.64 -9.36 -1.45
C VAL A 9 21.46 -10.27 -1.07
N LEU A 10 20.61 -9.82 -0.16
CA LEU A 10 19.46 -10.60 0.31
C LEU A 10 18.40 -10.74 -0.78
N PHE A 11 18.14 -9.69 -1.57
CA PHE A 11 17.28 -9.74 -2.75
C PHE A 11 17.81 -10.75 -3.78
N PHE A 12 19.11 -10.67 -4.10
CA PHE A 12 19.75 -11.63 -5.01
C PHE A 12 19.60 -13.07 -4.52
N PHE A 13 19.86 -13.32 -3.24
CA PHE A 13 19.70 -14.65 -2.64
C PHE A 13 18.24 -15.14 -2.65
N LEU A 14 17.28 -14.25 -2.38
CA LEU A 14 15.86 -14.58 -2.37
C LEU A 14 15.36 -14.93 -3.77
N THR A 15 15.78 -14.16 -4.79
CA THR A 15 15.48 -14.45 -6.20
C THR A 15 16.20 -15.72 -6.68
N ALA A 16 17.44 -15.94 -6.27
CA ALA A 16 18.20 -17.16 -6.60
C ALA A 16 17.66 -18.42 -5.89
N SER A 17 17.06 -18.27 -4.71
CA SER A 17 16.42 -19.37 -3.95
C SER A 17 14.98 -19.68 -4.38
N GLY A 18 14.48 -19.07 -5.46
CA GLY A 18 13.10 -19.26 -5.92
C GLY A 18 12.69 -20.73 -6.10
N ASP A 19 13.62 -21.57 -6.57
CA ASP A 19 13.35 -22.99 -6.82
C ASP A 19 13.21 -23.81 -5.51
N MET A 20 13.87 -23.40 -4.42
CA MET A 20 13.87 -24.12 -3.15
C MET A 20 12.52 -24.02 -2.41
N PHE A 21 11.83 -22.88 -2.53
CA PHE A 21 10.46 -22.72 -2.00
C PHE A 21 9.42 -23.52 -2.80
N HIS A 22 9.63 -23.66 -4.12
CA HIS A 22 8.78 -24.49 -4.97
C HIS A 22 8.87 -25.97 -4.61
N GLU A 23 10.07 -26.49 -4.32
CA GLU A 23 10.26 -27.89 -3.89
C GLU A 23 9.62 -28.18 -2.52
N MET A 24 9.73 -27.26 -1.55
CA MET A 24 9.06 -27.40 -0.24
C MET A 24 7.53 -27.36 -0.32
N LEU A 25 6.97 -26.54 -1.22
CA LEU A 25 5.52 -26.47 -1.47
C LEU A 25 4.99 -27.76 -2.10
N VAL A 26 5.75 -28.36 -3.02
CA VAL A 26 5.39 -29.62 -3.70
C VAL A 26 5.45 -30.81 -2.74
N GLN A 27 6.40 -30.84 -1.81
CA GLN A 27 6.50 -31.91 -0.81
C GLN A 27 5.40 -31.86 0.28
N THR A 28 4.76 -30.70 0.48
CA THR A 28 3.74 -30.51 1.53
C THR A 28 2.30 -30.63 1.01
N ALA A 29 2.04 -30.40 -0.28
CA ALA A 29 0.69 -30.35 -0.85
C ALA A 29 0.19 -31.75 -1.28
N SER A 30 -0.49 -32.46 -0.38
CA SER A 30 -0.91 -33.85 -0.60
C SER A 30 -2.31 -34.04 -1.22
N THR A 31 -3.17 -33.01 -1.40
CA THR A 31 -4.56 -33.23 -1.87
C THR A 31 -5.08 -32.23 -2.93
N PHE A 32 -5.95 -32.68 -3.86
CA PHE A 32 -6.63 -31.85 -4.88
C PHE A 32 -7.45 -30.66 -4.31
N LYS A 33 -7.95 -30.78 -3.07
CA LYS A 33 -8.60 -29.66 -2.35
C LYS A 33 -7.63 -28.51 -2.09
N ASP A 34 -6.34 -28.81 -1.85
CA ASP A 34 -5.31 -27.81 -1.56
C ASP A 34 -4.95 -27.03 -2.83
N LYS A 35 -4.95 -27.69 -4.00
CA LYS A 35 -4.73 -27.02 -5.29
C LYS A 35 -5.84 -26.03 -5.63
N LYS A 36 -7.12 -26.41 -5.44
CA LYS A 36 -8.26 -25.50 -5.67
C LYS A 36 -8.23 -24.32 -4.67
N ARG A 37 -7.88 -24.58 -3.42
CA ARG A 37 -7.74 -23.55 -2.38
C ARG A 37 -6.59 -22.59 -2.67
N ALA A 38 -5.44 -23.10 -3.14
CA ALA A 38 -4.30 -22.27 -3.54
C ALA A 38 -4.64 -21.33 -4.70
N ILE A 39 -5.35 -21.83 -5.73
CA ILE A 39 -5.81 -20.98 -6.85
C ILE A 39 -6.78 -19.88 -6.36
N GLN A 40 -7.70 -20.23 -5.47
CA GLN A 40 -8.63 -19.25 -4.88
C GLN A 40 -7.90 -18.18 -4.06
N ILE A 41 -6.92 -18.57 -3.25
CA ILE A 41 -6.07 -17.63 -2.49
C ILE A 41 -5.33 -16.69 -3.44
N SER A 42 -4.74 -17.22 -4.51
CA SER A 42 -4.01 -16.41 -5.50
C SER A 42 -4.91 -15.36 -6.16
N HIS A 43 -6.09 -15.76 -6.66
CA HIS A 43 -7.04 -14.82 -7.24
C HIS A 43 -7.58 -13.78 -6.24
N ASP A 44 -7.71 -14.13 -4.96
CA ASP A 44 -8.16 -13.19 -3.94
C ASP A 44 -7.05 -12.18 -3.59
N ILE A 45 -5.78 -12.62 -3.53
CA ILE A 45 -4.62 -11.75 -3.41
C ILE A 45 -4.55 -10.80 -4.60
N GLU A 46 -4.61 -11.33 -5.83
CA GLU A 46 -4.55 -10.55 -7.07
C GLU A 46 -5.64 -9.47 -7.10
N ARG A 47 -6.89 -9.83 -6.78
CA ARG A 47 -8.01 -8.88 -6.76
C ARG A 47 -7.83 -7.81 -5.70
N LYS A 48 -7.38 -8.16 -4.48
CA LYS A 48 -7.15 -7.18 -3.41
C LYS A 48 -5.98 -6.24 -3.75
N LEU A 49 -4.88 -6.77 -4.27
CA LEU A 49 -3.73 -5.98 -4.71
C LEU A 49 -4.08 -5.08 -5.89
N SER A 50 -4.81 -5.58 -6.88
CA SER A 50 -5.25 -4.79 -8.04
C SER A 50 -6.13 -3.62 -7.60
N ARG A 51 -7.10 -3.86 -6.72
CA ARG A 51 -7.95 -2.80 -6.16
C ARG A 51 -7.14 -1.78 -5.37
N TYR A 52 -6.17 -2.23 -4.57
CA TYR A 52 -5.25 -1.36 -3.83
C TYR A 52 -4.44 -0.47 -4.78
N PHE A 53 -3.74 -1.06 -5.76
CA PHE A 53 -2.91 -0.30 -6.71
C PHE A 53 -3.74 0.66 -7.56
N LEU A 54 -4.94 0.27 -7.98
CA LEU A 54 -5.87 1.19 -8.67
C LEU A 54 -6.26 2.37 -7.78
N THR A 55 -6.56 2.11 -6.50
CA THR A 55 -6.92 3.15 -5.53
C THR A 55 -5.74 4.13 -5.33
N ILE A 56 -4.54 3.62 -5.07
CA ILE A 56 -3.33 4.44 -4.91
C ILE A 56 -3.04 5.22 -6.19
N THR A 57 -3.16 4.60 -7.37
CA THR A 57 -2.95 5.28 -8.65
C THR A 57 -3.95 6.43 -8.85
N ALA A 58 -5.22 6.22 -8.51
CA ALA A 58 -6.24 7.26 -8.61
C ALA A 58 -5.97 8.43 -7.65
N ILE A 59 -5.56 8.14 -6.41
CA ILE A 59 -5.20 9.16 -5.41
C ILE A 59 -3.99 9.96 -5.90
N ASN A 60 -2.92 9.27 -6.32
CA ASN A 60 -1.70 9.92 -6.82
C ASN A 60 -1.99 10.76 -8.07
N ALA A 61 -2.87 10.29 -8.95
CA ALA A 61 -3.28 11.04 -10.14
C ALA A 61 -4.04 12.31 -9.75
N GLY A 62 -4.97 12.21 -8.79
CA GLY A 62 -5.67 13.35 -8.22
C GLY A 62 -4.71 14.37 -7.59
N LEU A 63 -3.74 13.91 -6.81
CA LEU A 63 -2.70 14.75 -6.22
C LEU A 63 -1.85 15.43 -7.31
N GLY A 64 -1.41 14.67 -8.33
CA GLY A 64 -0.62 15.20 -9.44
C GLY A 64 -1.36 16.29 -10.22
N VAL A 65 -2.65 16.07 -10.50
CA VAL A 65 -3.50 17.08 -11.15
C VAL A 65 -3.67 18.31 -10.24
N ALA A 66 -3.95 18.12 -8.95
CA ALA A 66 -4.10 19.22 -8.01
C ALA A 66 -2.82 20.06 -7.88
N VAL A 67 -1.66 19.41 -7.78
CA VAL A 67 -0.35 20.07 -7.75
C VAL A 67 -0.08 20.81 -9.05
N GLY A 68 -0.33 20.18 -10.20
CA GLY A 68 -0.15 20.80 -11.51
C GLY A 68 -1.01 22.05 -11.70
N LEU A 69 -2.29 21.97 -11.33
CA LEU A 69 -3.22 23.10 -11.39
C LEU A 69 -2.83 24.22 -10.42
N ALA A 70 -2.45 23.86 -9.19
CA ALA A 70 -1.99 24.84 -8.20
C ALA A 70 -0.75 25.60 -8.70
N ARG A 71 0.23 24.90 -9.27
CA ARG A 71 1.43 25.53 -9.82
C ARG A 71 1.16 26.37 -11.05
N TRP A 72 0.23 25.93 -11.91
CA TRP A 72 -0.21 26.72 -13.06
C TRP A 72 -0.87 28.03 -12.61
N GLY A 73 -1.75 27.99 -11.61
CA GLY A 73 -2.36 29.19 -11.03
C GLY A 73 -1.38 30.14 -10.35
N LEU A 74 -0.27 29.62 -9.84
CA LEU A 74 0.83 30.40 -9.25
C LEU A 74 1.82 30.95 -10.30
N GLY A 75 1.61 30.69 -11.59
CA GLY A 75 2.47 31.17 -12.68
C GLY A 75 3.82 30.46 -12.75
N MET A 76 3.96 29.27 -12.16
CA MET A 76 5.22 28.53 -12.17
C MET A 76 5.52 27.93 -13.56
N PRO A 77 6.79 27.90 -14.00
CA PRO A 77 7.17 27.23 -15.23
C PRO A 77 6.97 25.71 -15.13
N SER A 78 6.62 25.09 -16.25
CA SER A 78 6.41 23.64 -16.37
C SER A 78 5.48 23.02 -15.31
N PRO A 79 4.21 23.47 -15.16
CA PRO A 79 3.29 22.94 -14.14
C PRO A 79 3.06 21.42 -14.29
N LEU A 80 3.00 20.96 -15.55
CA LEU A 80 2.79 19.56 -15.88
C LEU A 80 3.92 18.65 -15.34
N LEU A 81 5.18 19.09 -15.45
CA LEU A 81 6.33 18.34 -14.94
C LEU A 81 6.16 18.05 -13.44
N PHE A 82 5.71 19.04 -12.68
CA PHE A 82 5.53 18.89 -11.24
C PHE A 82 4.31 18.08 -10.86
N GLY A 83 3.22 18.17 -11.63
CA GLY A 83 2.10 17.25 -11.46
C GLY A 83 2.52 15.80 -11.66
N VAL A 84 3.33 15.51 -12.68
CA VAL A 84 3.86 14.17 -12.96
C VAL A 84 4.85 13.72 -11.89
N LEU A 85 5.74 14.59 -11.42
CA LEU A 85 6.66 14.25 -10.33
C LEU A 85 5.92 13.98 -9.01
N ALA A 86 4.89 14.77 -8.70
CA ALA A 86 4.04 14.53 -7.54
C ALA A 86 3.33 13.18 -7.64
N PHE A 87 2.75 12.87 -8.80
CA PHE A 87 2.17 11.56 -9.08
C PHE A 87 3.16 10.41 -8.87
N ALA A 88 4.36 10.52 -9.45
CA ALA A 88 5.36 9.46 -9.42
C ALA A 88 5.95 9.25 -8.01
N PHE A 89 6.31 10.33 -7.33
CA PHE A 89 6.96 10.22 -6.02
C PHE A 89 5.98 9.82 -4.90
N ASN A 90 4.68 10.08 -5.05
CA ASN A 90 3.69 9.72 -4.03
C ASN A 90 3.39 8.22 -3.96
N TYR A 91 3.95 7.38 -4.83
CA TYR A 91 3.92 5.92 -4.65
C TYR A 91 4.72 5.46 -3.44
N ILE A 92 5.71 6.24 -3.00
CA ILE A 92 6.59 5.88 -1.91
C ILE A 92 6.23 6.75 -0.69
N PRO A 93 5.66 6.16 0.38
CA PRO A 93 5.33 6.89 1.60
C PRO A 93 6.54 7.63 2.15
N PHE A 94 6.30 8.84 2.67
CA PHE A 94 7.30 9.77 3.22
C PHE A 94 8.31 10.33 2.20
N LEU A 95 8.88 9.50 1.33
CA LEU A 95 9.80 9.94 0.28
C LEU A 95 9.10 10.90 -0.69
N GLY A 96 7.85 10.61 -1.07
CA GLY A 96 7.06 11.48 -1.93
C GLY A 96 6.92 12.89 -1.40
N ALA A 97 6.51 13.00 -0.14
CA ALA A 97 6.36 14.28 0.54
C ALA A 97 7.71 15.01 0.70
N ILE A 98 8.75 14.32 1.17
CA ILE A 98 10.06 14.95 1.41
C ILE A 98 10.69 15.41 0.09
N ALA A 99 10.79 14.52 -0.90
CA ALA A 99 11.37 14.84 -2.19
C ALA A 99 10.56 15.93 -2.90
N GLY A 100 9.24 15.83 -2.88
CA GLY A 100 8.34 16.80 -3.49
C GLY A 100 8.44 18.20 -2.88
N VAL A 101 8.48 18.31 -1.55
CA VAL A 101 8.65 19.58 -0.84
C VAL A 101 10.02 20.19 -1.14
N LEU A 102 11.09 19.40 -1.10
CA LEU A 102 12.44 19.88 -1.41
C LEU A 102 12.56 20.37 -2.85
N LEU A 103 12.09 19.59 -3.82
CA LEU A 103 12.08 20.00 -5.23
C LEU A 103 11.19 21.24 -5.46
N ALA A 104 10.02 21.32 -4.81
CA ALA A 104 9.15 22.47 -4.88
C ALA A 104 9.87 23.73 -4.39
N PHE A 105 10.53 23.64 -3.24
CA PHE A 105 11.24 24.76 -2.62
C PHE A 105 12.42 25.22 -3.47
N ILE A 106 13.31 24.30 -3.86
CA ILE A 106 14.50 24.63 -4.68
C ILE A 106 14.08 25.35 -5.95
N ILE A 107 13.07 24.83 -6.65
CA ILE A 107 12.69 25.37 -7.95
C ILE A 107 11.91 26.67 -7.79
N ALA A 108 11.15 26.84 -6.72
CA ALA A 108 10.49 28.11 -6.44
C ALA A 108 11.47 29.22 -6.08
N VAL A 109 12.54 28.92 -5.34
CA VAL A 109 13.62 29.88 -5.08
C VAL A 109 14.38 30.26 -6.36
N ILE A 110 14.54 29.33 -7.30
CA ILE A 110 15.20 29.63 -8.59
C ILE A 110 14.27 30.40 -9.55
N SER A 111 12.96 30.16 -9.49
CA SER A 111 12.00 30.73 -10.44
C SER A 111 11.46 32.10 -10.03
N PHE A 112 11.55 32.47 -8.75
CA PHE A 112 11.01 33.72 -8.22
C PHE A 112 12.09 34.53 -7.52
N ASP A 113 12.12 35.83 -7.77
CA ASP A 113 13.05 36.77 -7.12
C ASP A 113 12.71 37.04 -5.64
N THR A 114 11.53 36.60 -5.18
CA THR A 114 11.03 36.88 -3.82
C THR A 114 10.84 35.61 -3.01
N VAL A 115 11.39 35.58 -1.80
CA VAL A 115 11.28 34.45 -0.85
C VAL A 115 9.83 34.15 -0.48
N SER A 116 8.96 35.18 -0.42
CA SER A 116 7.53 35.00 -0.13
C SER A 116 6.83 34.12 -1.16
N SER A 117 7.09 34.30 -2.45
CA SER A 117 6.53 33.48 -3.53
C SER A 117 7.01 32.03 -3.43
N ALA A 118 8.27 31.82 -3.07
CA ALA A 118 8.80 30.48 -2.85
C ALA A 118 8.10 29.77 -1.68
N LEU A 119 7.88 30.47 -0.57
CA LEU A 119 7.16 29.94 0.58
C LEU A 119 5.70 29.61 0.26
N VAL A 120 5.02 30.42 -0.55
CA VAL A 120 3.64 30.15 -0.99
C VAL A 120 3.59 28.87 -1.83
N VAL A 121 4.45 28.73 -2.85
CA VAL A 121 4.48 27.54 -3.71
C VAL A 121 4.77 26.27 -2.91
N THR A 122 5.77 26.31 -2.03
CA THR A 122 6.10 25.18 -1.15
C THR A 122 4.99 24.88 -0.15
N GLY A 123 4.39 25.92 0.43
CA GLY A 123 3.28 25.78 1.39
C GLY A 123 2.03 25.17 0.75
N VAL A 124 1.71 25.55 -0.48
CA VAL A 124 0.61 24.95 -1.25
C VAL A 124 0.88 23.47 -1.54
N TYR A 125 2.11 23.13 -1.96
CA TYR A 125 2.49 21.73 -2.15
C TYR A 125 2.35 20.92 -0.85
N LEU A 126 2.92 21.42 0.26
CA LEU A 126 2.83 20.79 1.57
C LEU A 126 1.37 20.61 2.02
N GLY A 127 0.52 21.64 1.81
CA GLY A 127 -0.89 21.59 2.14
C GLY A 127 -1.64 20.51 1.35
N LEU A 128 -1.42 20.44 0.04
CA LEU A 128 -2.02 19.41 -0.81
C LEU A 128 -1.58 18.00 -0.39
N THR A 129 -0.28 17.78 -0.18
CA THR A 129 0.23 16.47 0.25
C THR A 129 -0.24 16.09 1.66
N THR A 130 -0.41 17.07 2.55
CA THR A 130 -0.95 16.82 3.90
C THR A 130 -2.42 16.44 3.86
N ILE A 131 -3.24 17.16 3.09
CA ILE A 131 -4.66 16.85 2.89
C ILE A 131 -4.81 15.46 2.27
N GLU A 132 -3.99 15.16 1.26
CA GLU A 132 -3.98 13.84 0.63
C GLU A 132 -3.64 12.74 1.64
N GLY A 133 -2.50 12.87 2.35
CA GLY A 133 -2.03 11.86 3.28
C GLY A 133 -2.90 11.66 4.53
N GLN A 134 -3.55 12.71 5.03
CA GLN A 134 -4.32 12.68 6.27
C GLN A 134 -5.83 12.47 6.08
N LEU A 135 -6.38 12.81 4.90
CA LEU A 135 -7.83 12.72 4.64
C LEU A 135 -8.12 11.79 3.47
N VAL A 136 -7.51 12.05 2.30
CA VAL A 136 -7.87 11.34 1.05
C VAL A 136 -7.46 9.87 1.12
N THR A 137 -6.20 9.60 1.44
CA THR A 137 -5.68 8.23 1.56
C THR A 137 -6.42 7.39 2.60
N PRO A 138 -6.59 7.83 3.87
CA PRO A 138 -7.32 7.02 4.84
C PRO A 138 -8.81 6.87 4.49
N TYR A 139 -9.45 7.85 3.86
CA TYR A 139 -10.85 7.70 3.42
C TYR A 139 -10.98 6.67 2.29
N ALA A 140 -10.11 6.73 1.28
CA ALA A 140 -10.14 5.84 0.13
C ALA A 140 -9.64 4.42 0.43
N VAL A 141 -8.56 4.30 1.20
CA VAL A 141 -7.92 3.01 1.54
C VAL A 141 -8.56 2.39 2.80
N GLY A 142 -8.92 3.19 3.80
CA GLY A 142 -9.50 2.71 5.05
C GLY A 142 -10.86 2.03 4.86
N ARG A 143 -11.68 2.52 3.91
CA ARG A 143 -12.99 1.92 3.60
C ARG A 143 -12.87 0.58 2.86
N SER A 144 -11.76 0.33 2.17
CA SER A 144 -11.57 -0.87 1.34
C SER A 144 -10.79 -1.98 2.02
N LEU A 145 -9.91 -1.65 2.98
CA LEU A 145 -9.01 -2.64 3.57
C LEU A 145 -9.22 -2.94 5.05
N LYS A 146 -10.00 -2.16 5.83
CA LYS A 146 -10.24 -2.40 7.29
C LYS A 146 -8.99 -2.94 8.02
N LEU A 147 -7.82 -2.37 7.74
CA LEU A 147 -6.58 -2.76 8.38
C LEU A 147 -6.42 -1.90 9.62
N ASN A 148 -6.02 -2.50 10.73
CA ASN A 148 -5.68 -1.76 11.93
C ASN A 148 -4.51 -0.80 11.57
N PRO A 149 -4.67 0.54 11.69
CA PRO A 149 -3.61 1.50 11.35
C PRO A 149 -2.31 1.23 12.10
N VAL A 150 -2.40 0.69 13.31
CA VAL A 150 -1.25 0.28 14.12
C VAL A 150 -0.45 -0.83 13.42
N LEU A 151 -1.11 -1.81 12.80
CA LEU A 151 -0.43 -2.86 12.04
C LEU A 151 0.19 -2.34 10.76
N VAL A 152 -0.48 -1.42 10.07
CA VAL A 152 0.09 -0.77 8.88
C VAL A 152 1.36 -0.03 9.28
N PHE A 153 1.34 0.73 10.38
CA PHE A 153 2.52 1.40 10.91
C PHE A 153 3.65 0.42 11.26
N PHE A 154 3.35 -0.65 12.01
CA PHE A 154 4.35 -1.67 12.35
C PHE A 154 4.92 -2.36 11.11
N ALA A 155 4.09 -2.68 10.12
CA ALA A 155 4.54 -3.26 8.86
C ALA A 155 5.48 -2.28 8.14
N VAL A 156 5.09 -1.02 7.96
CA VAL A 156 5.93 -0.01 7.30
C VAL A 156 7.24 0.21 8.06
N ALA A 157 7.21 0.24 9.39
CA ALA A 157 8.41 0.37 10.22
C ALA A 157 9.33 -0.85 10.10
N PHE A 158 8.78 -2.06 10.19
CA PHE A 158 9.53 -3.31 10.08
C PHE A 158 10.18 -3.46 8.70
N TRP A 159 9.40 -3.31 7.64
CA TRP A 159 9.88 -3.43 6.26
C TRP A 159 10.81 -2.27 5.89
N GLY A 160 10.49 -1.06 6.34
CA GLY A 160 11.35 0.12 6.18
C GLY A 160 12.70 -0.04 6.87
N TRP A 161 12.74 -0.67 8.05
CA TRP A 161 13.99 -1.01 8.71
C TRP A 161 14.77 -2.10 7.96
N ALA A 162 14.08 -3.11 7.44
CA ALA A 162 14.75 -4.24 6.78
C ALA A 162 15.28 -3.89 5.37
N TRP A 163 14.55 -3.12 4.57
CA TRP A 163 14.84 -2.86 3.14
C TRP A 163 14.74 -1.36 2.76
N SER A 164 14.74 -0.44 3.73
CA SER A 164 14.65 1.00 3.51
C SER A 164 13.39 1.39 2.69
N VAL A 165 13.56 2.30 1.74
CA VAL A 165 12.50 2.82 0.86
C VAL A 165 11.72 1.72 0.15
N ILE A 166 12.40 0.71 -0.36
CA ILE A 166 11.78 -0.40 -1.10
C ILE A 166 10.89 -1.22 -0.16
N GLY A 167 11.33 -1.44 1.08
CA GLY A 167 10.54 -2.15 2.08
C GLY A 167 9.24 -1.42 2.44
N MET A 168 9.29 -0.09 2.58
CA MET A 168 8.08 0.70 2.87
C MET A 168 7.01 0.57 1.79
N PHE A 169 7.43 0.49 0.51
CA PHE A 169 6.51 0.26 -0.61
C PHE A 169 5.84 -1.12 -0.55
N ILE A 170 6.59 -2.15 -0.16
CA ILE A 170 6.12 -3.55 -0.11
C ILE A 170 5.28 -3.83 1.15
N ALA A 171 5.44 -3.03 2.20
CA ALA A 171 4.82 -3.27 3.51
C ALA A 171 3.31 -3.50 3.45
N VAL A 172 2.57 -2.63 2.74
CA VAL A 172 1.11 -2.72 2.65
C VAL A 172 0.66 -3.91 1.79
N PRO A 173 1.20 -4.14 0.57
CA PRO A 173 0.95 -5.36 -0.19
C PRO A 173 1.23 -6.65 0.60
N ALA A 174 2.34 -6.72 1.32
CA ALA A 174 2.69 -7.88 2.14
C ALA A 174 1.67 -8.10 3.26
N LEU A 175 1.18 -7.03 3.89
CA LEU A 175 0.15 -7.10 4.91
C LEU A 175 -1.20 -7.57 4.34
N ILE A 176 -1.54 -7.18 3.11
CA ILE A 176 -2.73 -7.68 2.39
C ILE A 176 -2.60 -9.19 2.15
N VAL A 177 -1.44 -9.65 1.69
CA VAL A 177 -1.16 -11.07 1.47
C VAL A 177 -1.31 -11.86 2.78
N LEU A 178 -0.68 -11.40 3.87
CA LEU A 178 -0.80 -12.00 5.19
C LEU A 178 -2.24 -12.09 5.66
N ARG A 179 -3.03 -11.03 5.42
CA ARG A 179 -4.46 -11.01 5.73
C ARG A 179 -5.21 -12.09 4.97
N VAL A 180 -5.03 -12.21 3.65
CA VAL A 180 -5.72 -13.25 2.85
C VAL A 180 -5.34 -14.65 3.33
N PHE A 181 -4.07 -14.88 3.65
CA PHE A 181 -3.65 -16.17 4.21
C PHE A 181 -4.32 -16.46 5.56
N SER A 182 -4.39 -15.47 6.47
CA SER A 182 -5.05 -15.64 7.76
C SER A 182 -6.57 -15.86 7.64
N GLU A 183 -7.21 -15.31 6.60
CA GLU A 183 -8.64 -15.52 6.31
C GLU A 183 -8.90 -16.91 5.69
N LYS A 184 -7.92 -17.49 4.99
CA LYS A 184 -8.11 -18.69 4.17
C LYS A 184 -7.43 -19.93 4.71
N ILE A 185 -6.55 -19.84 5.72
CA ILE A 185 -5.87 -20.98 6.33
C ILE A 185 -6.36 -21.13 7.78
N PRO A 186 -7.02 -22.26 8.16
CA PRO A 186 -7.57 -22.44 9.51
C PRO A 186 -6.51 -22.35 10.61
N ALA A 187 -5.28 -22.81 10.34
CA ALA A 187 -4.17 -22.73 11.27
C ALA A 187 -3.72 -21.29 11.59
N LEU A 188 -4.04 -20.32 10.72
CA LEU A 188 -3.66 -18.90 10.87
C LEU A 188 -4.85 -18.01 11.27
N GLU A 189 -6.04 -18.59 11.44
CA GLU A 189 -7.28 -17.85 11.72
C GLU A 189 -7.20 -17.08 13.05
N GLY A 190 -6.64 -17.70 14.10
CA GLY A 190 -6.47 -17.05 15.40
C GLY A 190 -5.55 -15.82 15.35
N LEU A 191 -4.48 -15.89 14.54
CA LEU A 191 -3.59 -14.76 14.29
C LEU A 191 -4.30 -13.68 13.47
N GLY A 192 -5.12 -14.07 12.48
CA GLY A 192 -5.95 -13.14 11.72
C GLY A 192 -6.93 -12.36 12.57
N ILE A 193 -7.62 -13.02 13.50
CA ILE A 193 -8.57 -12.39 14.43
C ILE A 193 -7.85 -11.42 15.37
N PHE A 194 -6.70 -11.81 15.92
CA PHE A 194 -5.92 -10.96 16.82
C PHE A 194 -5.38 -9.70 16.13
N LEU A 195 -4.89 -9.84 14.89
CA LEU A 195 -4.26 -8.75 14.15
C LEU A 195 -5.31 -7.85 13.46
N PHE A 196 -6.22 -8.44 12.68
CA PHE A 196 -7.12 -7.70 11.81
C PHE A 196 -8.54 -7.51 12.39
N GLY A 197 -8.83 -8.10 13.55
CA GLY A 197 -10.15 -8.09 14.17
C GLY A 197 -11.14 -9.05 13.49
N ASN A 198 -12.25 -9.35 14.17
CA ASN A 198 -13.28 -10.30 13.71
C ASN A 198 -14.18 -9.75 12.58
N GLU A 199 -13.72 -8.76 11.82
CA GLU A 199 -14.45 -8.16 10.69
C GLU A 199 -14.18 -8.88 9.36
N ALA A 200 -13.79 -10.15 9.42
CA ALA A 200 -13.82 -11.04 8.28
C ALA A 200 -15.29 -11.24 7.85
N ALA A 201 -15.74 -10.38 6.94
CA ALA A 201 -16.93 -10.51 6.09
C ALA A 201 -18.25 -10.94 6.78
N PRO A 202 -19.17 -9.99 7.06
CA PRO A 202 -20.57 -10.32 7.37
C PRO A 202 -21.24 -11.21 6.30
N GLU A 203 -20.71 -11.20 5.07
CA GLU A 203 -21.28 -11.89 3.91
C GLU A 203 -21.05 -13.41 3.88
N GLN A 204 -20.13 -13.96 4.71
CA GLN A 204 -19.85 -15.40 4.73
C GLN A 204 -20.50 -16.16 5.90
N ARG A 205 -21.10 -15.47 6.88
CA ARG A 205 -21.82 -16.12 7.99
C ARG A 205 -23.29 -16.43 7.67
N ALA A 206 -23.90 -15.68 6.74
CA ALA A 206 -25.32 -15.81 6.42
C ALA A 206 -25.80 -17.19 5.92
N PRO A 207 -25.03 -18.04 5.20
CA PRO A 207 -25.61 -19.28 4.66
C PRO A 207 -25.68 -20.47 5.64
N LYS A 208 -25.01 -20.39 6.81
CA LYS A 208 -24.95 -21.53 7.75
C LYS A 208 -25.95 -21.43 8.90
N GLU A 209 -26.25 -20.23 9.38
CA GLU A 209 -27.22 -20.03 10.46
C GLU A 209 -28.66 -20.25 9.96
N GLU A 210 -28.97 -19.84 8.74
CA GLU A 210 -30.29 -20.02 8.13
C GLU A 210 -30.61 -21.51 7.88
N ARG A 211 -29.63 -22.31 7.44
CA ARG A 211 -29.81 -23.77 7.25
C ARG A 211 -29.86 -24.55 8.55
N ALA A 212 -29.23 -24.06 9.62
CA ALA A 212 -29.31 -24.68 10.95
C ALA A 212 -30.66 -24.39 11.63
N ALA A 213 -31.25 -23.21 11.37
CA ALA A 213 -32.60 -22.88 11.83
C ALA A 213 -33.67 -23.70 11.09
N GLU A 214 -33.54 -23.83 9.76
CA GLU A 214 -34.50 -24.59 8.93
C GLU A 214 -34.47 -26.12 9.22
N GLN A 215 -33.31 -26.66 9.60
CA GLN A 215 -33.16 -28.07 10.01
C GLN A 215 -33.56 -28.35 11.46
N ALA A 216 -33.68 -27.33 12.31
CA ALA A 216 -34.17 -27.48 13.68
C ALA A 216 -35.70 -27.38 13.77
N GLU A 217 -36.36 -26.89 12.72
CA GLU A 217 -37.82 -26.77 12.62
C GLU A 217 -38.49 -27.93 11.85
N THR A 218 -37.73 -28.92 11.36
CA THR A 218 -38.25 -30.13 10.67
C THR A 218 -38.01 -31.39 11.50
#